data_AF-A0A955QJQ7-F1
#
_entry.id   AF-A0A955QJQ7-F1
#
_cell.length_a   1.000
_cell.length_b   1.000
_cell.length_c   1.000
_cell.angle_alpha   90.00
_cell.angle_beta   90.00
_cell.angle_gamma   90.00
#
_symmetry.space_group_name_H-M   'P 1'
#
loop_
_entity.id
_entity.type
_entity.pdbx_description
1 polymer ?
#
loop_
_entity_poly.entity_id
_entity_poly.type
_entity_poly.pdbx_seq_one_letter_code
_entity_poly.pdbx_strand_id
1 'polypeptide(L)' 'MEINLPDPSGKRVIILAGSYEGHEGICLGQAADGSKWMVSPDNTNEILPMMFDKDFGILISHEN' A
#
# COMPACT_ATOMS: atom_id res chain seq x y z
N MET A 1 -16.90 11.49 11.67
CA MET A 1 -17.01 11.57 10.20
C MET A 1 -16.15 10.43 9.69
N GLU A 2 -16.74 9.34 9.21
CA GLU A 2 -15.95 8.25 8.62
C GLU A 2 -15.40 8.76 7.29
N ILE A 3 -14.08 8.87 7.20
CA ILE A 3 -13.40 9.13 5.95
C ILE A 3 -13.45 7.81 5.19
N ASN A 4 -14.21 7.77 4.10
CA ASN A 4 -14.34 6.58 3.27
C ASN A 4 -13.07 6.47 2.42
N LEU A 5 -12.02 5.87 2.99
CA LEU A 5 -10.76 5.64 2.30
C LEU A 5 -10.98 4.65 1.15
N PRO A 6 -10.36 4.87 -0.02
CA PRO A 6 -10.46 3.93 -1.14
C PRO A 6 -9.86 2.57 -0.77
N ASP A 7 -10.40 1.48 -1.30
CA ASP A 7 -9.80 0.15 -1.16
C ASP A 7 -8.48 0.07 -1.94
N PRO A 8 -7.32 -0.11 -1.28
CA PRO A 8 -6.04 -0.23 -1.96
C PRO A 8 -5.79 -1.61 -2.59
N SER A 9 -6.67 -2.61 -2.41
CA SER A 9 -6.49 -3.96 -2.97
C SER A 9 -6.25 -3.95 -4.48
N GLY A 10 -5.16 -4.58 -4.90
CA GLY A 10 -4.73 -4.67 -6.29
C GLY A 10 -4.22 -3.37 -6.90
N LYS A 11 -4.08 -2.29 -6.12
CA LYS A 11 -3.61 -0.99 -6.60
C LYS A 11 -2.10 -0.86 -6.50
N ARG A 12 -1.54 -0.04 -7.38
CA ARG A 12 -0.18 0.48 -7.28
C ARG A 12 -0.11 1.43 -6.10
N VAL A 13 0.97 1.31 -5.33
CA VAL A 13 1.17 2.08 -4.10
C VAL A 13 2.57 2.66 -4.04
N ILE A 14 2.72 3.72 -3.27
CA ILE A 14 4.01 4.30 -2.85
C ILE A 14 4.18 4.06 -1.35
N ILE A 15 5.33 3.52 -0.95
CA ILE A 15 5.67 3.30 0.46
C ILE A 15 6.22 4.60 1.04
N LEU A 16 5.67 5.01 2.18
CA LEU A 16 5.90 6.33 2.79
C LEU A 16 6.83 6.27 4.01
N ALA A 17 7.14 5.09 4.53
CA ALA A 17 7.96 4.93 5.73
C ALA A 17 8.75 3.62 5.75
N GLY A 18 9.80 3.58 6.57
CA GLY A 18 10.63 2.40 6.81
C GLY A 18 11.68 2.15 5.72
N SER A 19 12.22 0.93 5.67
CA SER A 19 13.36 0.61 4.79
C SER A 19 13.08 0.72 3.29
N TYR A 20 11.80 0.75 2.90
CA TYR A 20 11.34 0.85 1.51
C TYR A 20 10.69 2.20 1.21
N GLU A 21 10.89 3.22 2.05
CA GLU A 21 10.39 4.57 1.77
C GLU A 21 10.77 5.04 0.36
N GLY A 22 9.82 5.63 -0.34
CA GLY A 22 9.97 6.09 -1.73
C GLY A 22 9.90 4.99 -2.78
N HIS A 23 9.80 3.71 -2.40
CA HIS A 23 9.63 2.62 -3.35
C HIS A 23 8.16 2.40 -3.68
N GLU A 24 7.91 2.06 -4.94
CA GLU A 24 6.58 1.63 -5.37
C GLU A 24 6.35 0.15 -5.07
N GLY A 25 5.09 -0.26 -5.12
CA GLY A 25 4.70 -1.65 -4.98
C GLY A 25 3.25 -1.90 -5.37
N ILE A 26 2.74 -3.06 -4.98
CA ILE A 26 1.34 -3.42 -5.10
C ILE A 26 0.77 -3.82 -3.74
N CYS A 27 -0.42 -3.32 -3.42
CA CYS A 27 -1.18 -3.80 -2.28
C CYS A 27 -1.93 -5.08 -2.69
N LEU A 28 -1.61 -6.19 -2.04
CA LEU A 28 -2.14 -7.52 -2.34
C LEU A 28 -3.52 -7.76 -1.70
N GLY A 29 -3.91 -6.92 -0.75
CA GLY A 29 -5.16 -7.02 -0.02
C GLY A 29 -4.96 -6.94 1.49
N GLN A 30 -6.07 -7.06 2.22
CA GLN A 30 -6.08 -6.95 3.67
C GLN A 30 -5.52 -8.22 4.31
N ALA A 31 -4.78 -8.07 5.41
CA ALA A 31 -4.34 -9.19 6.24
C ALA A 31 -5.56 -9.89 6.86
N ALA A 32 -5.38 -11.17 7.24
CA ALA A 32 -6.47 -11.99 7.76
C ALA A 32 -7.12 -11.43 9.05
N ASP A 33 -6.38 -10.66 9.84
CA ASP A 33 -6.87 -10.01 11.06
C ASP A 33 -7.56 -8.65 10.80
N GLY A 34 -7.60 -8.18 9.55
CA GLY A 34 -8.19 -6.90 9.15
C GLY A 34 -7.41 -5.66 9.59
N SER A 35 -6.32 -5.80 10.34
CA SER A 35 -5.62 -4.67 10.98
C SER A 35 -4.67 -3.93 10.04
N LYS A 36 -4.17 -4.64 9.02
CA LYS A 36 -3.14 -4.16 8.10
C LYS A 36 -3.40 -4.63 6.67
N TRP A 37 -2.64 -4.07 5.75
CA TRP A 37 -2.60 -4.42 4.34
C TRP A 37 -1.27 -5.10 4.03
N MET A 38 -1.28 -6.06 3.10
CA MET A 38 -0.08 -6.73 2.64
C MET A 38 0.43 -6.03 1.39
N VAL A 39 1.61 -5.41 1.47
CA VAL A 39 2.24 -4.69 0.36
C VAL A 39 3.48 -5.45 -0.11
N SER A 40 3.58 -5.65 -1.42
CA SER A 40 4.80 -6.19 -2.06
C SER A 40 5.55 -5.02 -2.71
N PRO A 41 6.72 -4.60 -2.17
CA PRO A 41 7.58 -3.63 -2.84
C PRO A 41 8.11 -4.20 -4.16
N ASP A 42 8.24 -3.34 -5.17
CA ASP A 42 8.78 -3.72 -6.46
C ASP A 42 10.25 -4.17 -6.36
N ASN A 43 10.63 -5.11 -7.23
CA ASN A 43 11.99 -5.67 -7.32
C ASN A 43 12.45 -6.39 -6.04
N THR A 44 11.50 -6.79 -5.18
CA THR A 44 11.76 -7.60 -3.98
C THR A 44 10.88 -8.84 -3.98
N ASN A 45 11.24 -9.83 -3.16
CA ASN A 45 10.38 -10.99 -2.86
C ASN A 45 9.70 -10.85 -1.48
N GLU A 46 9.62 -9.62 -0.95
CA GLU A 46 9.09 -9.37 0.39
C GLU A 46 7.60 -9.02 0.35
N ILE A 47 6.89 -9.41 1.41
CA ILE A 47 5.52 -9.00 1.64
C ILE A 47 5.45 -8.39 3.03
N LEU A 48 5.07 -7.11 3.10
CA LEU A 48 5.16 -6.29 4.28
C LEU A 48 3.76 -5.96 4.80
N PRO A 49 3.48 -6.17 6.10
CA PRO A 49 2.23 -5.77 6.71
C PRO A 49 2.25 -4.28 7.08
N MET A 50 1.42 -3.46 6.41
CA MET A 50 1.44 -2.00 6.48
C MET A 50 0.06 -1.38 6.78
N MET A 51 0.03 -0.21 7.42
CA MET A 51 -1.18 0.59 7.64
C MET A 51 -1.41 1.55 6.47
N PHE A 52 -2.61 1.52 5.89
CA PHE A 52 -2.99 2.46 4.83
C PHE A 52 -3.07 3.89 5.39
N ASP A 53 -2.65 4.88 4.58
CA ASP A 53 -2.58 6.31 4.94
C ASP A 53 -1.54 6.67 6.01
N LYS A 54 -0.76 5.69 6.50
CA LYS A 54 0.36 5.92 7.42
C LYS A 54 1.68 5.41 6.86
N ASP A 55 1.68 4.18 6.37
CA ASP A 55 2.88 3.49 5.90
C ASP A 55 2.98 3.50 4.37
N PHE A 56 1.84 3.64 3.67
CA PHE A 56 1.77 3.71 2.20
C PHE A 56 0.52 4.46 1.71
N GLY A 57 0.55 4.89 0.44
CA GLY A 57 -0.57 5.52 -0.27
C GLY A 57 -0.80 4.93 -1.67
N ILE A 58 -2.00 5.12 -2.25
CA ILE A 58 -2.31 4.69 -3.62
C ILE A 58 -1.66 5.67 -4.62
N LEU A 59 -0.98 5.12 -5.63
CA LEU A 59 -0.51 5.89 -6.78
C LEU A 59 -1.65 6.10 -7.77
N ILE A 60 -1.93 7.36 -8.10
CA ILE A 60 -2.89 7.75 -9.11
C ILE A 60 -2.10 8.24 -10.32
N SER A 61 -2.10 7.45 -11.40
CA SER A 61 -1.60 7.89 -12.70
C SER A 61 -2.66 8.75 -13.37
N HIS A 62 -2.31 9.99 -13.72
CA HIS A 62 -3.09 10.77 -14.67
C HIS A 62 -2.61 10.42 -16.08
N GLU A 63 -3.51 9.84 -16.89
CA GLU A 63 -3.30 9.79 -18.34
C GLU A 63 -3.68 11.16 -18.92
N ASN A 64 -2.74 11.78 -19.65
CA ASN A 64 -2.96 13.01 -20.41
C ASN A 64 -3.51 12.70 -21.81
#